data_AF-A0A0B1RZK5-F1
#
_entry.id   AF-A0A0B1RZK5-F1
#
_cell.length_a   1.000
_cell.length_b   1.000
_cell.length_c   1.000
_cell.angle_alpha   90.00
_cell.angle_beta   90.00
_cell.angle_gamma   90.00
#
_symmetry.space_group_name_H-M   'P 1'
#
loop_
_entity.id
_entity.type
_entity.pdbx_description
1 polymer ?
#
loop_
_entity_poly.entity_id
_entity_poly.type
_entity_poly.pdbx_seq_one_letter_code
_entity_poly.pdbx_strand_id
1 'polypeptide(L)'
;MYTQQMFNLTRTETTEFNSLLVSLSGFVGFAFLFTYVWTKLVKRVDNRIGAVIGVLICVGFLFTTYSYPFYTGNIESDECHSPWCASTPRIPWLLYATSYVIVFGVGFAMLNVHLAAMYSGVSQELI
;
A
#
# COMPACT_ATOMS: atom_id res chain seq x y z
N MET A 1 16.21 3.25 6.88
CA MET A 1 15.25 2.82 5.84
C MET A 1 14.80 1.41 6.21
N TYR A 2 13.56 1.22 6.65
CA TYR A 2 13.08 -0.09 7.13
C TYR A 2 13.20 -1.21 6.06
N THR A 3 12.89 -0.88 4.80
CA THR A 3 13.06 -1.79 3.66
C THR A 3 14.51 -2.15 3.36
N GLN A 4 15.44 -1.20 3.54
CA GLN A 4 16.88 -1.42 3.37
C GLN A 4 17.38 -2.49 4.34
N GLN A 5 17.07 -2.33 5.63
CA GLN A 5 17.45 -3.28 6.67
C GLN A 5 16.71 -4.61 6.51
N MET A 6 15.41 -4.59 6.21
CA MET A 6 14.62 -5.82 6.09
C MET A 6 15.06 -6.71 4.94
N PHE A 7 15.49 -6.13 3.81
CA PHE A 7 15.87 -6.89 2.61
C PHE A 7 17.38 -6.91 2.34
N ASN A 8 18.18 -6.41 3.29
CA ASN A 8 19.64 -6.27 3.16
C ASN A 8 20.07 -5.62 1.84
N LEU A 9 19.37 -4.54 1.48
CA LEU A 9 19.63 -3.79 0.25
C LEU A 9 20.68 -2.71 0.52
N THR A 10 21.47 -2.37 -0.48
CA THR A 10 22.26 -1.13 -0.46
C THR A 10 21.33 0.09 -0.57
N ARG A 11 21.84 1.27 -0.22
CA ARG A 11 21.09 2.54 -0.37
C ARG A 11 20.63 2.79 -1.81
N THR A 12 21.47 2.45 -2.79
CA THR A 12 21.17 2.57 -4.23
C THR A 12 20.05 1.60 -4.63
N GLU A 13 20.16 0.32 -4.25
CA GLU A 13 19.13 -0.69 -4.54
C GLU A 13 17.80 -0.37 -3.86
N THR A 14 17.84 0.16 -2.63
CA THR A 14 16.63 0.58 -1.92
C THR A 14 15.91 1.71 -2.65
N THR A 15 16.66 2.66 -3.20
CA THR A 15 16.11 3.79 -3.95
C THR A 15 15.49 3.32 -5.26
N GLU A 16 16.18 2.43 -5.99
CA GLU A 16 15.69 1.82 -7.21
C GLU A 16 14.42 0.99 -6.94
N PHE A 17 14.45 0.14 -5.92
CA PHE A 17 13.32 -0.70 -5.52
C PHE A 17 12.07 0.13 -5.17
N ASN A 18 12.21 1.17 -4.35
CA ASN A 18 11.10 2.05 -4.02
C ASN A 18 10.55 2.76 -5.26
N SER A 19 11.44 3.22 -6.16
CA SER A 19 11.03 3.90 -7.40
C SER A 19 10.26 2.97 -8.33
N LEU A 20 10.67 1.70 -8.41
CA LEU A 20 9.97 0.66 -9.17
C LEU A 20 8.60 0.35 -8.57
N LEU A 21 8.50 0.16 -7.25
CA LEU A 21 7.22 -0.07 -6.57
C LEU A 21 6.25 1.10 -6.74
N VAL A 22 6.73 2.34 -6.61
CA VAL A 22 5.92 3.54 -6.82
C VAL A 22 5.44 3.63 -8.27
N SER A 23 6.31 3.36 -9.24
CA SER A 23 5.96 3.38 -10.66
C SER A 23 4.90 2.32 -11.00
N LEU A 24 5.06 1.09 -10.50
CA LEU A 24 4.07 0.02 -10.64
C LEU A 24 2.74 0.38 -9.99
N SER A 25 2.78 0.96 -8.78
CA SER A 25 1.59 1.45 -8.08
C SER A 25 0.86 2.51 -8.88
N GLY A 26 1.58 3.47 -9.46
CA GLY A 26 1.02 4.50 -10.32
C GLY A 26 0.34 3.92 -11.57
N PHE A 27 0.98 2.95 -12.22
CA PHE A 27 0.40 2.27 -13.38
C PHE A 27 -0.87 1.49 -13.01
N VAL A 28 -0.84 0.71 -11.92
CA VAL A 28 -2.00 -0.03 -11.42
C VAL A 28 -3.12 0.92 -11.01
N GLY A 29 -2.80 2.03 -10.35
CA GLY A 29 -3.79 3.04 -9.96
C GLY A 29 -4.42 3.74 -11.15
N PHE A 30 -3.64 4.03 -12.20
CA PHE A 30 -4.18 4.54 -13.46
C PHE A 30 -5.14 3.52 -14.11
N ALA A 31 -4.72 2.25 -14.23
CA ALA A 31 -5.57 1.20 -14.80
C ALA A 31 -6.85 1.00 -13.98
N PHE A 32 -6.75 1.03 -12.64
CA PHE A 32 -7.89 0.96 -11.74
C PHE A 32 -8.84 2.14 -11.96
N LEU A 33 -8.37 3.39 -11.90
CA LEU A 33 -9.23 4.56 -12.10
C LEU A 33 -9.83 4.62 -13.51
N PHE A 34 -9.05 4.27 -14.53
CA PHE A 34 -9.52 4.21 -15.91
C PHE A 34 -10.66 3.20 -16.06
N THR A 35 -10.48 1.97 -15.57
CA THR A 35 -11.53 0.95 -15.59
C THR A 35 -12.73 1.35 -14.74
N TYR A 36 -12.51 2.00 -13.60
CA TYR A 36 -13.55 2.48 -12.69
C TYR A 36 -14.46 3.53 -13.33
N VAL A 37 -13.88 4.47 -14.09
CA VAL A 37 -14.62 5.48 -14.87
C VAL A 37 -15.32 4.83 -16.07
N TRP A 38 -14.59 4.00 -16.83
CA TRP A 38 -15.11 3.35 -18.04
C TRP A 38 -16.36 2.48 -17.76
N THR A 39 -16.30 1.71 -16.67
CA THR A 39 -17.41 0.84 -16.23
C THR A 39 -18.53 1.59 -15.51
N LYS A 40 -18.38 2.90 -15.27
CA LYS A 40 -19.29 3.75 -14.49
C LYS A 40 -19.52 3.23 -13.06
N LEU A 41 -18.53 2.53 -12.48
CA LEU A 41 -18.63 1.99 -11.12
C LEU A 41 -18.80 3.07 -10.06
N VAL A 42 -18.26 4.28 -10.29
CA VAL A 42 -18.53 5.49 -9.49
C VAL A 42 -20.03 5.68 -9.19
N LYS A 43 -20.90 5.37 -10.16
CA LYS A 43 -22.35 5.57 -10.01
C LYS A 43 -23.06 4.41 -9.32
N ARG A 44 -22.40 3.26 -9.21
CA ARG A 44 -22.97 2.01 -8.67
C ARG A 44 -22.53 1.72 -7.24
N VAL A 45 -21.38 2.26 -6.83
CA VAL A 45 -20.82 2.03 -5.50
C VAL A 45 -21.11 3.25 -4.64
N ASP A 46 -21.78 3.03 -3.50
CA ASP A 46 -21.97 4.09 -2.51
C ASP A 46 -20.62 4.61 -2.00
N ASN A 47 -20.48 5.93 -1.92
CA ASN A 47 -19.21 6.55 -1.52
C ASN A 47 -18.73 6.09 -0.13
N ARG A 48 -19.66 5.84 0.80
CA ARG A 48 -19.33 5.33 2.14
C ARG A 48 -18.75 3.91 2.06
N ILE A 49 -19.34 3.04 1.25
CA ILE A 49 -18.88 1.66 1.08
C ILE A 49 -17.50 1.67 0.41
N GLY A 50 -17.34 2.45 -0.67
CA GLY A 50 -16.05 2.58 -1.35
C GLY A 50 -14.94 3.12 -0.44
N ALA A 51 -15.23 4.11 0.40
CA ALA A 51 -14.28 4.61 1.38
C ALA A 51 -13.91 3.54 2.43
N VAL A 52 -14.89 2.79 2.95
CA VAL A 52 -14.64 1.69 3.90
C VAL A 52 -13.78 0.59 3.25
N ILE A 53 -14.04 0.21 2.00
CA ILE A 53 -13.21 -0.76 1.27
C ILE A 53 -11.77 -0.23 1.15
N GLY A 54 -11.60 1.04 0.80
CA GLY A 54 -10.28 1.67 0.76
C GLY A 54 -9.54 1.61 2.09
N VAL A 55 -10.22 1.89 3.21
CA VAL A 55 -9.65 1.76 4.56
C VAL A 55 -9.28 0.31 4.86
N LEU A 56 -10.14 -0.65 4.52
CA LEU A 56 -9.88 -2.08 4.72
C LEU A 56 -8.66 -2.55 3.94
N ILE A 57 -8.42 -2.02 2.73
CA ILE A 57 -7.20 -2.29 1.96
C ILE A 57 -5.97 -1.74 2.70
N CYS A 58 -6.05 -0.51 3.23
CA CYS A 58 -4.95 0.07 4.02
C CYS A 58 -4.67 -0.73 5.30
N VAL A 59 -5.71 -1.20 5.99
CA VAL A 59 -5.59 -2.07 7.16
C VAL A 59 -4.99 -3.42 6.78
N GLY A 60 -5.43 -4.00 5.66
CA GLY A 60 -4.87 -5.23 5.11
C GLY A 60 -3.37 -5.09 4.80
N PHE A 61 -2.95 -3.96 4.25
CA PHE A 61 -1.52 -3.67 4.06
C PHE A 61 -0.76 -3.75 5.38
N LEU A 62 -1.23 -3.06 6.43
CA LEU A 62 -0.59 -3.10 7.76
C LEU A 62 -0.44 -4.52 8.30
N PHE A 63 -1.47 -5.37 8.13
CA PHE A 63 -1.40 -6.78 8.49
C PHE A 63 -0.35 -7.53 7.66
N THR A 64 -0.37 -7.41 6.33
CA THR A 64 0.60 -8.11 5.47
C THR A 64 2.05 -7.66 5.70
N THR A 65 2.25 -6.40 6.09
CA THR A 65 3.57 -5.84 6.41
C THR A 65 4.00 -6.06 7.86
N TYR A 66 3.26 -6.85 8.63
CA TYR A 66 3.67 -7.22 9.97
C TYR A 66 4.61 -8.44 9.92
N SER A 67 5.70 -8.41 10.69
CA SER A 67 6.66 -9.52 10.80
C SER A 67 6.11 -10.65 11.67
N TYR A 68 5.36 -11.57 11.07
CA TYR A 68 4.78 -12.70 11.79
C TYR A 68 5.81 -13.80 12.10
N PRO A 69 5.65 -14.52 13.23
CA PRO A 69 6.58 -15.58 13.66
C PRO A 69 6.64 -16.79 12.73
N PHE A 70 5.68 -16.94 11.80
CA PHE A 70 5.66 -18.05 10.85
C PHE A 70 6.39 -17.73 9.53
N TYR A 71 6.89 -16.51 9.35
CA TYR A 71 7.72 -16.20 8.18
C TYR A 71 9.11 -16.85 8.31
N THR A 72 9.64 -17.31 7.18
CA THR A 72 10.92 -18.02 7.13
C THR A 72 12.08 -17.04 7.05
N GLY A 73 13.04 -17.18 7.96
CA GLY A 73 14.25 -16.36 8.01
C GLY A 73 14.06 -15.09 8.82
N ASN A 74 15.16 -14.59 9.39
CA ASN A 74 15.17 -13.35 10.16
C ASN A 74 15.82 -12.22 9.35
N ILE A 75 15.78 -11.02 9.90
CA ILE A 75 16.45 -9.87 9.28
C ILE A 75 17.97 -10.07 9.38
N GLU A 76 18.58 -10.37 8.24
CA GLU A 76 20.04 -10.50 8.07
C GLU A 76 20.57 -9.22 7.41
N SER A 77 20.70 -8.13 8.18
CA SER A 77 21.29 -6.89 7.68
C SER A 77 22.50 -6.49 8.51
N ASP A 78 23.64 -6.33 7.83
CA ASP A 78 24.90 -5.90 8.44
C ASP A 78 24.82 -4.49 9.03
N GLU A 79 23.86 -3.69 8.57
CA GLU A 79 23.58 -2.34 9.04
C GLU A 79 22.60 -2.30 10.22
N CYS A 80 22.05 -3.43 10.65
CA CYS A 80 21.19 -3.48 11.83
C CYS A 80 21.93 -3.93 13.08
N HIS A 81 22.30 -2.97 13.94
CA HIS A 81 22.99 -3.25 15.20
C HIS A 81 22.07 -3.51 16.40
N SER A 82 20.75 -3.59 16.18
CA SER A 82 19.81 -3.77 17.28
C SER A 82 19.48 -5.25 17.54
N PRO A 83 19.31 -5.67 18.81
CA PRO A 83 19.06 -7.07 19.15
C PRO A 83 17.75 -7.61 18.59
N TRP A 84 16.77 -6.75 18.32
CA TRP A 84 15.51 -7.15 17.71
C TRP A 84 15.64 -7.57 16.24
N CYS A 85 16.70 -7.19 15.52
CA CYS A 85 16.88 -7.61 14.12
C CYS A 85 17.09 -9.12 14.00
N ALA A 86 17.92 -9.69 14.85
CA ALA A 86 18.18 -11.13 14.87
C ALA A 86 16.94 -11.94 15.28
N SER A 87 15.98 -11.36 15.99
CA SER A 87 14.74 -12.03 16.43
C SER A 87 13.51 -11.71 15.57
N THR A 88 13.62 -10.77 14.63
CA THR A 88 12.48 -10.33 13.81
C THR A 88 12.43 -11.14 12.51
N PRO A 89 11.32 -11.85 12.24
CA PRO A 89 11.14 -12.56 10.98
C PRO A 89 11.10 -11.60 9.80
N ARG A 90 11.77 -11.99 8.71
CA ARG A 90 11.78 -11.24 7.46
C ARG A 90 10.47 -11.42 6.71
N ILE A 91 9.86 -10.33 6.27
CA ILE A 91 8.65 -10.37 5.45
C ILE A 91 9.01 -10.91 4.07
N PRO A 92 8.24 -11.86 3.50
CA PRO A 92 8.47 -12.34 2.14
C PRO A 92 8.45 -11.17 1.14
N TRP A 93 9.48 -11.06 0.32
CA TRP A 93 9.64 -9.93 -0.60
C TRP A 93 8.44 -9.75 -1.54
N LEU A 94 7.93 -10.86 -2.09
CA LEU A 94 6.77 -10.84 -2.97
C LEU A 94 5.50 -10.35 -2.24
N LEU A 95 5.32 -10.74 -0.98
CA LEU A 95 4.17 -10.31 -0.18
C LEU A 95 4.23 -8.80 0.06
N TYR A 96 5.40 -8.27 0.42
CA TYR A 96 5.60 -6.83 0.60
C TYR A 96 5.39 -6.04 -0.70
N ALA A 97 6.01 -6.48 -1.81
CA ALA A 97 5.91 -5.80 -3.09
C ALA A 97 4.47 -5.78 -3.62
N THR A 98 3.76 -6.92 -3.53
CA THR A 98 2.37 -7.02 -3.99
C THR A 98 1.42 -6.20 -3.12
N SER A 99 1.54 -6.28 -1.79
CA SER A 99 0.67 -5.52 -0.89
C SER A 99 0.90 -4.01 -1.03
N TYR A 100 2.16 -3.58 -1.21
CA TYR A 100 2.53 -2.19 -1.51
C TYR A 100 1.81 -1.70 -2.76
N VAL A 101 1.94 -2.42 -3.88
CA VAL A 101 1.33 -2.02 -5.16
C VAL A 101 -0.20 -1.96 -5.06
N ILE A 102 -0.82 -2.88 -4.33
CA ILE A 102 -2.28 -2.89 -4.14
C ILE A 102 -2.73 -1.70 -3.27
N VAL A 103 -2.07 -1.42 -2.15
CA VAL A 103 -2.50 -0.31 -1.27
C VAL A 103 -2.30 1.05 -1.93
N PHE A 104 -1.16 1.27 -2.59
CA PHE A 104 -0.85 2.54 -3.24
C PHE A 104 -1.54 2.71 -4.59
N GLY A 105 -1.69 1.64 -5.37
CA GLY A 105 -2.41 1.67 -6.63
C GLY A 105 -3.92 1.71 -6.46
N VAL A 106 -4.49 0.84 -5.62
CA VAL A 106 -5.95 0.67 -5.52
C VAL A 106 -6.52 1.29 -4.25
N GLY A 107 -5.95 0.98 -3.09
CA GLY A 107 -6.48 1.43 -1.79
C GLY A 107 -6.58 2.95 -1.69
N PHE A 108 -5.47 3.65 -1.87
CA PHE A 108 -5.43 5.11 -1.83
C PHE A 108 -6.21 5.76 -2.97
N ALA A 109 -6.19 5.18 -4.18
CA ALA A 109 -6.99 5.69 -5.29
C ALA A 109 -8.50 5.63 -4.99
N MET A 110 -8.96 4.50 -4.43
CA MET A 110 -10.36 4.31 -4.02
C MET A 110 -10.76 5.27 -2.89
N LEU A 111 -9.91 5.41 -1.87
CA LEU A 111 -10.12 6.40 -0.80
C LEU A 111 -10.27 7.81 -1.38
N ASN A 112 -9.34 8.24 -2.23
CA ASN A 112 -9.32 9.59 -2.78
C ASN A 112 -10.59 9.89 -3.60
N VAL A 113 -11.02 8.96 -4.47
CA VAL A 113 -12.23 9.16 -5.30
C VAL A 113 -13.48 9.31 -4.45
N HIS A 114 -13.66 8.48 -3.43
CA HIS A 114 -14.89 8.47 -2.64
C HIS A 114 -14.90 9.55 -1.55
N LEU A 115 -13.77 9.84 -0.91
CA LEU A 115 -13.66 10.92 0.06
C LEU A 115 -13.87 12.28 -0.61
N ALA A 116 -13.29 12.51 -1.80
CA ALA A 116 -13.50 13.75 -2.54
C ALA A 116 -15.00 13.97 -2.88
N ALA A 117 -15.71 12.92 -3.29
CA ALA A 117 -17.14 12.98 -3.56
C ALA A 117 -17.96 13.28 -2.28
N MET A 118 -17.59 12.71 -1.13
CA MET A 118 -18.28 13.00 0.13
C MET A 118 -18.01 14.42 0.64
N TYR A 119 -16.77 14.88 0.58
CA TYR A 119 -16.41 16.24 1.03
C TYR A 119 -17.06 17.32 0.16
N SER A 120 -17.12 17.12 -1.15
CA SER A 120 -17.83 18.05 -2.05
C SER A 120 -19.33 18.10 -1.75
N GLY A 121 -19.97 16.97 -1.46
CA GLY A 121 -21.37 16.92 -1.05
C GLY A 121 -21.64 17.72 0.23
N VAL A 122 -20.84 17.52 1.28
CA VAL A 122 -20.99 18.28 2.54
C VAL A 122 -20.81 19.79 2.33
N SER A 123 -19.87 20.20 1.47
CA SER A 123 -19.64 21.62 1.20
C SER A 123 -20.80 22.31 0.46
N GLN A 124 -21.57 21.55 -0.35
CA GLN A 124 -22.75 22.07 -1.04
C GLN A 124 -23.96 22.23 -0.12
N GLU A 125 -24.09 21.42 0.93
CA GLU A 125 -25.18 21.56 1.91
C GLU A 125 -24.99 22.77 2.85
N LEU A 126 -23.80 23.37 2.88
CA LEU A 126 -23.47 24.52 3.71
C LEU A 126 -23.71 25.88 3.01
N ILE A 127 -24.07 25.88 1.74
CA ILE A 127 -24.34 27.06 0.89
C ILE A 127 -25.83 27.12 0.57
#